data_AF-A0A2D6TMR9-F1
#
_entry.id   AF-A0A2D6TMR9-F1
#
_cell.length_a   1.000
_cell.length_b   1.000
_cell.length_c   1.000
_cell.angle_alpha   90.00
_cell.angle_beta   90.00
_cell.angle_gamma   90.00
#
_symmetry.space_group_name_H-M   'P 1'
#
loop_
_entity.id
_entity.type
_entity.pdbx_description
1 polymer ?
#
loop_
_entity_poly.entity_id
_entity_poly.type
_entity_poly.pdbx_seq_one_letter_code
_entity_poly.pdbx_strand_id
1 'polypeptide(L)'
;MPEKETIFSSKVEYSGVFQFSDFYNFCYNWLTDEMGLDISEDKYEEKLSGDTKTIEIEWTGEKEVTDYFKFEFKVKFKLTGLKKVEINQEGKKIETNKGKIKITAKGNLVRDYKGKFETTAFKKFLRSIYEKWVISSRIEQFQGDIFKNGDDFLAQAKSYLDLEGKR
;
A
#
# COMPACT_ATOMS: atom_id res chain seq x y z
N MET A 1 22.33 -11.56 2.50
CA MET A 1 20.87 -11.72 2.31
C MET A 1 20.17 -10.41 2.67
N PRO A 2 19.13 -9.96 1.93
CA PRO A 2 18.43 -8.73 2.26
C PRO A 2 17.81 -8.78 3.66
N GLU A 3 18.09 -7.78 4.49
CA GLU A 3 17.46 -7.65 5.81
C GLU A 3 16.15 -6.88 5.65
N LYS A 4 15.03 -7.48 6.06
CA LYS A 4 13.70 -6.87 5.97
C LYS A 4 13.13 -6.63 7.35
N GLU A 5 12.71 -5.40 7.61
CA GLU A 5 12.06 -4.99 8.85
C GLU A 5 10.67 -4.42 8.52
N THR A 6 9.62 -4.94 9.16
CA THR A 6 8.27 -4.38 9.02
C THR A 6 8.10 -3.22 9.98
N ILE A 7 7.88 -2.03 9.42
CA ILE A 7 7.76 -0.78 10.17
C ILE A 7 6.30 -0.39 10.38
N PHE A 8 5.47 -0.66 9.37
CA PHE A 8 4.05 -0.36 9.39
C PHE A 8 3.26 -1.61 9.06
N SER A 9 2.18 -1.85 9.79
CA SER A 9 1.20 -2.90 9.48
C SER A 9 -0.14 -2.54 10.09
N SER A 10 -1.07 -2.07 9.26
CA SER A 10 -2.41 -1.69 9.71
C SER A 10 -3.45 -2.08 8.66
N LYS A 11 -4.72 -1.90 9.03
CA LYS A 11 -5.87 -2.18 8.16
C LYS A 11 -7.00 -1.21 8.41
N VAL A 12 -7.79 -0.97 7.38
CA VAL A 12 -9.10 -0.30 7.48
C VAL A 12 -10.17 -1.17 6.84
N GLU A 13 -11.39 -1.02 7.35
CA GLU A 13 -12.57 -1.74 6.87
C GLU A 13 -13.67 -0.71 6.59
N TYR A 14 -14.38 -0.90 5.48
CA TYR A 14 -15.49 -0.05 5.06
C TYR A 14 -16.64 -0.93 4.53
N SER A 15 -17.87 -0.49 4.75
CA SER A 15 -19.09 -1.15 4.28
C SER A 15 -20.06 -0.09 3.81
N GLY A 16 -20.38 -0.07 2.53
CA GLY A 16 -21.19 0.99 1.95
C GLY A 16 -21.31 0.90 0.45
N VAL A 17 -21.62 2.04 -0.16
CA VAL A 17 -21.71 2.22 -1.60
C VAL A 17 -20.46 2.97 -2.06
N PHE A 18 -19.81 2.46 -3.10
CA PHE A 18 -18.59 3.02 -3.68
C PHE A 18 -18.41 2.49 -5.10
N GLN A 19 -17.76 3.26 -5.96
CA GLN A 19 -17.41 2.80 -7.29
C GLN A 19 -16.05 2.10 -7.24
N PHE A 20 -16.03 0.79 -7.46
CA PHE A 20 -14.81 0.01 -7.28
C PHE A 20 -13.68 0.42 -8.25
N SER A 21 -14.01 0.71 -9.52
CA SER A 21 -13.02 1.15 -10.51
C SER A 21 -12.30 2.43 -10.08
N ASP A 22 -13.06 3.39 -9.56
CA ASP A 22 -12.56 4.72 -9.24
C ASP A 22 -11.73 4.65 -7.95
N PHE A 23 -12.20 3.87 -6.98
CA PHE A 23 -11.45 3.57 -5.77
C PHE A 23 -10.13 2.83 -6.04
N TYR A 24 -10.14 1.83 -6.94
CA TYR A 24 -8.94 1.11 -7.35
C TYR A 24 -7.90 2.08 -7.95
N ASN A 25 -8.33 2.92 -8.90
CA ASN A 25 -7.46 3.91 -9.54
C ASN A 25 -6.96 4.96 -8.55
N PHE A 26 -7.81 5.43 -7.64
CA PHE A 26 -7.41 6.36 -6.58
C PHE A 26 -6.28 5.79 -5.73
N CYS A 27 -6.41 4.55 -5.25
CA CYS A 27 -5.37 3.92 -4.45
C CYS A 27 -4.08 3.71 -5.24
N TYR A 28 -4.17 3.29 -6.50
CA TYR A 28 -3.00 3.10 -7.36
C TYR A 28 -2.26 4.44 -7.53
N ASN A 29 -2.96 5.48 -7.97
CA ASN A 29 -2.40 6.80 -8.20
C ASN A 29 -1.82 7.41 -6.93
N TRP A 30 -2.47 7.24 -5.78
CA TRP A 30 -1.94 7.74 -4.51
C TRP A 30 -0.59 7.08 -4.17
N LEU A 31 -0.48 5.77 -4.34
CA LEU A 31 0.76 5.03 -4.07
C LEU A 31 1.87 5.37 -5.09
N THR A 32 1.54 5.60 -6.35
CA THR A 32 2.54 5.99 -7.37
C THR A 32 2.95 7.46 -7.25
N ASP A 33 1.99 8.36 -7.08
CA ASP A 33 2.23 9.80 -7.22
C ASP A 33 2.73 10.42 -5.91
N GLU A 34 2.13 10.05 -4.77
CA GLU A 34 2.51 10.61 -3.46
C GLU A 34 3.72 9.88 -2.87
N MET A 35 3.76 8.55 -3.00
CA MET A 35 4.87 7.78 -2.45
C MET A 35 6.01 7.53 -3.46
N GLY A 36 5.77 7.66 -4.76
CA GLY A 36 6.76 7.36 -5.79
C GLY A 36 7.09 5.86 -5.87
N LEU A 37 6.11 4.99 -5.60
CA LEU A 37 6.29 3.54 -5.67
C LEU A 37 6.13 3.05 -7.12
N ASP A 38 6.98 2.10 -7.51
CA ASP A 38 6.74 1.25 -8.67
C ASP A 38 5.87 0.07 -8.23
N ILE A 39 4.65 -0.03 -8.76
CA ILE A 39 3.62 -0.99 -8.31
C ILE A 39 3.55 -2.19 -9.24
N SER A 40 3.72 -3.38 -8.66
CA SER A 40 3.39 -4.67 -9.25
C SER A 40 2.06 -5.18 -8.70
N GLU A 41 1.14 -5.59 -9.57
CA GLU A 41 -0.05 -6.35 -9.18
C GLU A 41 0.28 -7.84 -9.14
N ASP A 42 0.51 -8.35 -7.93
CA ASP A 42 0.91 -9.75 -7.70
C ASP A 42 -0.28 -10.70 -7.83
N LYS A 43 -1.49 -10.20 -7.54
CA LYS A 43 -2.72 -10.99 -7.53
C LYS A 43 -3.93 -10.14 -7.90
N TYR A 44 -4.77 -10.67 -8.79
CA TYR A 44 -6.15 -10.25 -8.99
C TYR A 44 -7.01 -11.50 -9.16
N GLU A 45 -7.82 -11.83 -8.15
CA GLU A 45 -8.76 -12.95 -8.20
C GLU A 45 -10.19 -12.48 -7.98
N GLU A 46 -11.08 -12.86 -8.89
CA GLU A 46 -12.52 -12.64 -8.77
C GLU A 46 -13.25 -13.97 -8.62
N LYS A 47 -14.16 -14.05 -7.65
CA LYS A 47 -15.04 -15.20 -7.40
C LYS A 47 -16.48 -14.74 -7.38
N LEU A 48 -17.29 -15.29 -8.29
CA LEU A 48 -18.72 -15.07 -8.34
C LEU A 48 -19.43 -15.97 -7.32
N SER A 49 -20.46 -15.44 -6.67
CA SER A 49 -21.30 -16.14 -5.71
C SER A 49 -22.73 -15.62 -5.85
N GLY A 50 -23.49 -16.24 -6.76
CA GLY A 50 -24.81 -15.76 -7.19
C GLY A 50 -24.70 -14.36 -7.80
N ASP A 51 -25.48 -13.42 -7.28
CA ASP A 51 -25.52 -12.01 -7.72
C ASP A 51 -24.40 -11.14 -7.13
N THR A 52 -23.50 -11.73 -6.35
CA THR A 52 -22.42 -11.00 -5.67
C THR A 52 -21.06 -11.50 -6.12
N LYS A 53 -20.06 -10.61 -6.07
CA LYS A 53 -18.66 -10.95 -6.33
C LYS A 53 -17.78 -10.70 -5.12
N THR A 54 -16.78 -11.56 -4.97
CA THR A 54 -15.67 -11.41 -4.03
C THR A 54 -14.41 -11.17 -4.85
N ILE A 55 -13.64 -10.14 -4.51
CA ILE A 55 -12.40 -9.79 -5.20
C ILE A 55 -11.27 -9.75 -4.18
N GLU A 56 -10.16 -10.41 -4.49
CA GLU A 56 -8.90 -10.31 -3.73
C GLU A 56 -7.81 -9.76 -4.64
N ILE A 57 -7.20 -8.66 -4.21
CA ILE A 57 -6.11 -8.00 -4.94
C ILE A 57 -4.92 -7.85 -4.00
N GLU A 58 -3.73 -8.14 -4.51
CA GLU A 58 -2.47 -7.95 -3.80
C GLU A 58 -1.51 -7.16 -4.68
N TRP A 59 -1.00 -6.06 -4.14
CA TRP A 59 0.02 -5.22 -4.77
C TRP A 59 1.29 -5.25 -3.93
N THR A 60 2.43 -5.28 -4.62
CA THR A 60 3.73 -4.96 -4.04
C THR A 60 4.27 -3.72 -4.75
N GLY A 61 4.46 -2.65 -3.98
CA GLY A 61 5.11 -1.43 -4.40
C GLY A 61 6.54 -1.36 -3.88
N GLU A 62 7.48 -0.98 -4.75
CA GLU A 62 8.88 -0.82 -4.35
C GLU A 62 9.41 0.57 -4.71
N LYS A 63 10.34 1.07 -3.88
CA LYS A 63 11.09 2.29 -4.17
C LYS A 63 12.52 2.16 -3.69
N GLU A 64 13.47 2.21 -4.60
CA GLU A 64 14.89 2.32 -4.26
C GLU A 64 15.15 3.73 -3.70
N VAL A 65 15.53 3.82 -2.43
CA VAL A 65 15.83 5.12 -1.77
C VAL A 65 17.31 5.43 -1.86
N THR A 66 18.14 4.38 -1.73
CA THR A 66 19.59 4.44 -1.93
C THR A 66 20.07 3.09 -2.49
N ASP A 67 21.37 2.95 -2.74
CA ASP A 67 21.97 1.65 -3.08
C ASP A 67 21.93 0.61 -1.94
N TYR A 68 21.56 1.02 -0.73
CA TYR A 68 21.47 0.15 0.46
C TYR A 68 20.03 -0.03 0.97
N PHE A 69 19.22 1.03 0.94
CA PHE A 69 17.84 1.04 1.43
C PHE A 69 16.82 0.99 0.29
N LYS A 70 15.85 0.10 0.42
CA LYS A 70 14.67 0.00 -0.44
C LYS A 70 13.41 -0.01 0.43
N PHE A 71 12.39 0.73 0.02
CA PHE A 71 11.07 0.64 0.61
C PHE A 71 10.27 -0.43 -0.13
N GLU A 72 9.55 -1.26 0.61
CA GLU A 72 8.59 -2.21 0.07
C GLU A 72 7.26 -2.01 0.78
N PHE A 73 6.21 -1.75 0.00
CA PHE A 73 4.85 -1.60 0.48
C PHE A 73 3.98 -2.71 -0.09
N LYS A 74 3.33 -3.47 0.78
CA LYS A 74 2.37 -4.51 0.40
C LYS A 74 0.97 -4.07 0.74
N VAL A 75 0.10 -4.03 -0.25
CA VAL A 75 -1.30 -3.65 -0.08
C VAL A 75 -2.18 -4.81 -0.50
N LYS A 76 -3.12 -5.18 0.37
CA LYS A 76 -4.10 -6.22 0.10
C LYS A 76 -5.51 -5.65 0.21
N PHE A 77 -6.26 -5.76 -0.88
CA PHE A 77 -7.69 -5.46 -0.91
C PHE A 77 -8.47 -6.76 -0.87
N LYS A 78 -9.49 -6.79 -0.01
CA LYS A 78 -10.46 -7.87 0.05
C LYS A 78 -11.86 -7.29 0.00
N LEU A 79 -12.50 -7.42 -1.16
CA LEU A 79 -13.87 -7.02 -1.39
C LEU A 79 -14.78 -8.23 -1.24
N THR A 80 -15.85 -8.10 -0.47
CA THR A 80 -16.82 -9.18 -0.22
C THR A 80 -18.24 -8.68 -0.41
N GLY A 81 -19.08 -9.54 -1.00
CA GLY A 81 -20.49 -9.22 -1.23
C GLY A 81 -20.71 -8.03 -2.16
N LEU A 82 -19.78 -7.78 -3.10
CA LEU A 82 -19.85 -6.66 -4.01
C LEU A 82 -20.97 -6.91 -5.03
N LYS A 83 -21.94 -6.00 -5.10
CA LYS A 83 -23.12 -6.09 -5.97
C LYS A 83 -23.31 -4.77 -6.71
N LYS A 84 -23.67 -4.82 -7.99
CA LYS A 84 -24.07 -3.64 -8.75
C LYS A 84 -25.43 -3.14 -8.26
N VAL A 85 -25.55 -1.85 -8.02
CA VAL A 85 -26.80 -1.19 -7.59
C VAL A 85 -26.98 0.13 -8.35
N GLU A 86 -28.22 0.50 -8.62
CA GLU A 86 -28.57 1.86 -9.08
C GLU A 86 -28.90 2.71 -7.85
N ILE A 87 -28.28 3.90 -7.74
CA ILE A 87 -28.66 4.91 -6.76
C ILE A 87 -29.20 6.15 -7.46
N ASN A 88 -30.11 6.88 -6.80
CA ASN A 88 -30.58 8.17 -7.27
C ASN A 88 -29.79 9.26 -6.54
N GLN A 89 -28.86 9.89 -7.25
CA GLN A 89 -28.01 10.94 -6.76
C GLN A 89 -28.34 12.24 -7.50
N GLU A 90 -28.78 13.26 -6.77
CA GLU A 90 -29.16 14.58 -7.35
C GLU A 90 -30.18 14.48 -8.50
N GLY A 91 -31.11 13.52 -8.43
CA GLY A 91 -32.13 13.30 -9.46
C GLY A 91 -31.63 12.51 -10.67
N LYS A 92 -30.37 12.07 -10.70
CA LYS A 92 -29.79 11.22 -11.74
C LYS A 92 -29.62 9.80 -11.22
N LYS A 93 -29.97 8.82 -12.06
CA LYS A 93 -29.64 7.41 -11.79
C LYS A 93 -28.17 7.16 -12.12
N ILE A 94 -27.44 6.63 -11.15
CA ILE A 94 -26.02 6.28 -11.30
C ILE A 94 -25.86 4.80 -10.92
N GLU A 95 -25.20 4.03 -11.78
CA GLU A 95 -24.77 2.67 -11.45
C GLU A 95 -23.49 2.71 -10.61
N THR A 96 -23.52 1.99 -9.48
CA THR A 96 -22.41 1.93 -8.54
C THR A 96 -22.31 0.53 -7.93
N ASN A 97 -21.42 0.31 -6.96
CA ASN A 97 -21.30 -0.95 -6.24
C ASN A 97 -21.65 -0.77 -4.76
N LYS A 98 -22.30 -1.78 -4.18
CA LYS A 98 -22.49 -1.92 -2.73
C LYS A 98 -21.75 -3.14 -2.25
N GLY A 99 -20.99 -3.00 -1.17
CA GLY A 99 -20.22 -4.12 -0.63
C GLY A 99 -19.42 -3.76 0.60
N LYS A 100 -18.56 -4.70 1.02
CA LYS A 100 -17.57 -4.51 2.07
C LYS A 100 -16.18 -4.58 1.48
N ILE A 101 -15.31 -3.67 1.89
CA ILE A 101 -13.90 -3.67 1.52
C ILE A 101 -13.03 -3.64 2.77
N LYS A 102 -11.99 -4.47 2.76
CA LYS A 102 -10.92 -4.49 3.74
C LYS A 102 -9.62 -4.18 3.02
N ILE A 103 -8.89 -3.20 3.54
CA ILE A 103 -7.60 -2.77 3.00
C ILE A 103 -6.57 -3.03 4.08
N THR A 104 -5.55 -3.81 3.78
CA THR A 104 -4.42 -4.06 4.68
C THR A 104 -3.17 -3.52 4.01
N ALA A 105 -2.43 -2.67 4.72
CA ALA A 105 -1.17 -2.13 4.22
C ALA A 105 -0.03 -2.51 5.16
N LYS A 106 1.09 -2.92 4.58
CA LYS A 106 2.34 -3.23 5.28
C LYS A 106 3.50 -2.49 4.62
N GLY A 107 4.22 -1.70 5.40
CA GLY A 107 5.41 -0.98 4.96
C GLY A 107 6.66 -1.61 5.56
N ASN A 108 7.61 -1.96 4.71
CA ASN A 108 8.86 -2.62 5.09
C ASN A 108 10.06 -1.77 4.67
N LEU A 109 11.06 -1.70 5.55
CA LEU A 109 12.39 -1.22 5.22
C LEU A 109 13.27 -2.41 4.86
N VAL A 110 13.79 -2.43 3.63
CA VAL A 110 14.72 -3.47 3.15
C VAL A 110 16.12 -2.89 3.07
N ARG A 111 17.09 -3.58 3.68
CA ARG A 111 18.51 -3.20 3.75
C ARG A 111 19.37 -4.21 2.99
N ASP A 112 20.45 -3.74 2.38
CA ASP A 112 21.34 -4.53 1.52
C ASP A 112 20.60 -5.37 0.46
N TYR A 113 19.59 -4.77 -0.18
CA TYR A 113 18.76 -5.48 -1.17
C TYR A 113 19.52 -5.93 -2.42
N LYS A 114 20.68 -5.31 -2.72
CA LYS A 114 21.58 -5.71 -3.82
C LYS A 114 22.66 -6.73 -3.40
N GLY A 115 22.73 -7.12 -2.11
CA GLY A 115 23.70 -8.09 -1.58
C GLY A 115 25.18 -7.70 -1.78
N LYS A 116 25.45 -6.44 -2.10
CA LYS A 116 26.79 -5.93 -2.46
C LYS A 116 27.69 -5.81 -1.23
N PHE A 117 27.11 -5.82 -0.04
CA PHE A 117 27.84 -5.66 1.20
C PHE A 117 28.29 -6.99 1.81
N GLU A 118 28.14 -8.11 1.09
CA GLU A 118 28.49 -9.46 1.58
C GLU A 118 29.87 -10.00 1.12
N THR A 119 30.71 -9.30 0.34
CA THR A 119 31.87 -9.98 -0.30
C THR A 119 33.30 -9.38 -0.25
N THR A 120 33.65 -8.16 0.21
CA THR A 120 35.11 -7.78 0.29
C THR A 120 35.46 -6.67 1.28
N ALA A 121 36.77 -6.47 1.57
CA ALA A 121 37.41 -5.52 2.51
C ALA A 121 36.90 -4.06 2.52
N PHE A 122 36.13 -3.63 1.52
CA PHE A 122 35.27 -2.45 1.55
C PHE A 122 34.25 -2.48 2.73
N LYS A 123 33.84 -3.69 3.13
CA LYS A 123 33.14 -4.10 4.39
C LYS A 123 33.82 -3.64 5.69
N LYS A 124 35.11 -3.30 5.70
CA LYS A 124 35.82 -2.81 6.90
C LYS A 124 35.86 -1.29 6.99
N PHE A 125 35.66 -0.58 5.88
CA PHE A 125 35.78 0.88 5.76
C PHE A 125 34.43 1.62 5.95
N LEU A 126 33.34 1.12 5.35
CA LEU A 126 31.96 1.58 5.63
C LEU A 126 31.49 1.21 7.05
N ARG A 127 32.14 0.19 7.63
CA ARG A 127 32.11 -0.18 9.03
C ARG A 127 32.44 1.02 9.93
N SER A 128 33.62 1.64 9.81
CA SER A 128 34.01 2.64 10.83
C SER A 128 33.31 4.02 10.81
N ILE A 129 32.73 4.47 9.69
CA ILE A 129 32.30 5.88 9.50
C ILE A 129 30.78 6.05 9.33
N TYR A 130 30.08 5.02 8.87
CA TYR A 130 28.61 5.02 8.70
C TYR A 130 27.91 4.48 9.99
N GLU A 131 28.58 3.61 10.76
CA GLU A 131 27.99 2.68 11.75
C GLU A 131 27.39 3.23 13.05
N LYS A 132 27.55 4.49 13.47
CA LYS A 132 27.13 4.84 14.85
C LYS A 132 26.07 5.92 15.02
N TRP A 133 25.91 6.85 14.08
CA TRP A 133 24.95 7.97 14.24
C TRP A 133 24.21 8.37 12.97
N VAL A 134 24.86 8.29 11.79
CA VAL A 134 24.26 8.70 10.50
C VAL A 134 23.33 7.62 9.93
N ILE A 135 23.67 6.34 10.10
CA ILE A 135 22.74 5.24 9.74
C ILE A 135 21.52 5.28 10.64
N SER A 136 21.70 5.40 11.96
CA SER A 136 20.60 5.33 12.92
C SER A 136 19.57 6.43 12.69
N SER A 137 20.02 7.68 12.53
CA SER A 137 19.13 8.81 12.23
C SER A 137 18.41 8.67 10.88
N ARG A 138 19.09 8.15 9.84
CA ARG A 138 18.44 7.88 8.54
C ARG A 138 17.47 6.72 8.61
N ILE A 139 17.78 5.67 9.37
CA ILE A 139 16.86 4.56 9.60
C ILE A 139 15.62 5.08 10.33
N GLU A 140 15.79 5.81 11.42
CA GLU A 140 14.67 6.40 12.18
C GLU A 140 13.82 7.31 11.28
N GLN A 141 14.45 8.15 10.45
CA GLN A 141 13.76 8.98 9.47
C GLN A 141 12.97 8.11 8.48
N PHE A 142 13.60 7.12 7.85
CA PHE A 142 12.94 6.25 6.88
C PHE A 142 11.84 5.39 7.50
N GLN A 143 12.02 4.95 8.74
CA GLN A 143 10.97 4.28 9.49
C GLN A 143 9.80 5.23 9.75
N GLY A 144 10.07 6.47 10.12
CA GLY A 144 9.06 7.53 10.26
C GLY A 144 8.31 7.79 8.95
N ASP A 145 9.03 7.90 7.82
CA ASP A 145 8.44 8.11 6.50
C ASP A 145 7.55 6.92 6.08
N ILE A 146 8.01 5.68 6.27
CA ILE A 146 7.22 4.48 6.00
C ILE A 146 5.96 4.45 6.88
N PHE A 147 6.10 4.72 8.18
CA PHE A 147 4.97 4.73 9.09
C PHE A 147 3.94 5.78 8.69
N LYS A 148 4.39 7.03 8.48
CA LYS A 148 3.54 8.15 8.09
C LYS A 148 2.83 7.87 6.78
N ASN A 149 3.55 7.45 5.74
CA ASN A 149 2.96 7.19 4.44
C ASN A 149 1.95 6.03 4.48
N GLY A 150 2.21 5.00 5.28
CA GLY A 150 1.26 3.90 5.47
C GLY A 150 -0.01 4.32 6.19
N ASP A 151 0.12 5.15 7.23
CA ASP A 151 -1.02 5.70 7.97
C ASP A 151 -1.85 6.66 7.10
N ASP A 152 -1.16 7.60 6.42
CA ASP A 152 -1.76 8.56 5.49
C ASP A 152 -2.50 7.84 4.36
N PHE A 153 -1.90 6.79 3.75
CA PHE A 153 -2.57 6.00 2.71
C PHE A 153 -3.91 5.43 3.18
N LEU A 154 -3.92 4.77 4.34
CA LEU A 154 -5.13 4.16 4.87
C LEU A 154 -6.17 5.21 5.27
N ALA A 155 -5.73 6.35 5.81
CA ALA A 155 -6.60 7.47 6.15
C ALA A 155 -7.25 8.09 4.90
N GLN A 156 -6.48 8.28 3.83
CA GLN A 156 -6.97 8.81 2.55
C GLN A 156 -7.91 7.81 1.86
N ALA A 157 -7.56 6.53 1.83
CA ALA A 157 -8.42 5.47 1.28
C ALA A 157 -9.76 5.39 2.01
N LYS A 158 -9.75 5.46 3.35
CA LYS A 158 -10.98 5.50 4.14
C LYS A 158 -11.79 6.76 3.88
N SER A 159 -11.15 7.92 3.85
CA SER A 159 -11.80 9.21 3.61
C SER A 159 -12.47 9.26 2.24
N TYR A 160 -11.82 8.72 1.20
CA TYR A 160 -12.39 8.58 -0.14
C TYR A 160 -13.69 7.77 -0.09
N LEU A 161 -13.67 6.58 0.53
CA LEU A 161 -14.85 5.71 0.64
C LEU A 161 -15.98 6.35 1.47
N ASP A 162 -15.64 7.07 2.54
CA ASP A 162 -16.62 7.78 3.36
C ASP A 162 -17.28 8.95 2.60
N LEU A 163 -16.56 9.60 1.68
CA LEU A 163 -17.11 10.65 0.81
C LEU A 163 -17.99 10.07 -0.31
N GLU A 164 -17.58 8.96 -0.93
CA GLU A 164 -18.42 8.27 -1.92
C GLU A 164 -19.70 7.72 -1.31
N GLY A 165 -19.67 7.22 -0.07
CA GLY A 165 -20.87 6.71 0.59
C GLY A 165 -21.89 7.77 0.99
N LYS A 166 -21.49 9.04 1.04
CA LYS A 166 -22.35 10.20 1.37
C LYS A 166 -22.92 10.91 0.13
N ARG A 167 -22.36 10.59 -1.03
CA ARG A 167 -22.73 11.12 -2.33
C ARG A 167 -24.05 10.50 -2.77
#